data_AF-Q9YGA3-F1
#
_entry.id   AF-Q9YGA3-F1
#
_cell.length_a   1.000
_cell.length_b   1.000
_cell.length_c   1.000
_cell.angle_alpha   90.00
_cell.angle_beta   90.00
_cell.angle_gamma   90.00
#
_symmetry.space_group_name_H-M   'P 1'
#
loop_
_entity.id
_entity.type
_entity.pdbx_description
1 polymer ?
#
loop_
_entity_poly.entity_id
_entity_poly.type
_entity_poly.pdbx_seq_one_letter_code
_entity_poly.pdbx_strand_id
1 'polypeptide(L)' 'TLQGQKDVIELLKEEGLRDKIKVMVGGAPATQAWADKIGADCYAENASEAVAKAKELLA' A
#
# COMPACT_ATOMS: atom_id res chain seq x y z
N THR A 1 -4.24 10.46 -4.81
CA THR A 1 -4.49 9.96 -6.19
C THR A 1 -3.63 8.72 -6.41
N LEU A 2 -3.84 7.95 -7.50
CA LEU A 2 -2.96 6.81 -7.80
C LEU A 2 -1.51 7.27 -7.97
N GLN A 3 -1.27 8.33 -8.75
CA GLN A 3 0.09 8.88 -8.91
C GLN A 3 0.73 9.27 -7.58
N GLY A 4 0.00 9.97 -6.69
CA GLY A 4 0.53 10.33 -5.38
C GLY A 4 0.86 9.14 -4.48
N GLN A 5 0.17 8.00 -4.61
CA GLN A 5 0.53 6.77 -3.89
C GLN A 5 1.91 6.25 -4.37
N LYS A 6 2.17 6.29 -5.67
CA LYS A 6 3.48 5.94 -6.23
C LYS A 6 4.57 6.89 -5.71
N ASP A 7 4.31 8.20 -5.74
CA ASP A 7 5.29 9.21 -5.32
C ASP A 7 5.68 9.01 -3.84
N VAL A 8 4.72 8.64 -2.97
CA VAL A 8 5.01 8.28 -1.58
C VAL A 8 5.88 7.03 -1.47
N ILE A 9 5.63 5.98 -2.27
CA ILE A 9 6.48 4.78 -2.25
C ILE A 9 7.92 5.12 -2.66
N GLU A 10 8.12 5.93 -3.70
CA GLU A 10 9.45 6.34 -4.13
C GLU A 10 10.16 7.17 -3.05
N LEU A 11 9.46 8.12 -2.42
CA LEU A 11 10.01 8.88 -1.30
C LEU A 11 10.44 7.97 -0.13
N LEU A 12 9.63 6.95 0.19
CA LEU A 12 10.00 5.97 1.24
C LEU A 12 11.26 5.17 0.89
N LYS A 13 11.50 4.89 -0.41
CA LYS A 13 12.73 4.25 -0.86
C LYS A 13 13.91 5.20 -0.76
N GLU A 14 13.76 6.44 -1.20
CA GLU A 14 14.79 7.49 -1.14
C GLU A 14 15.25 7.74 0.30
N GLU A 15 14.32 7.76 1.26
CA GLU A 15 14.62 7.93 2.69
C GLU A 15 15.10 6.65 3.39
N GLY A 16 15.20 5.51 2.68
CA GLY A 16 15.63 4.23 3.25
C GLY A 16 14.66 3.66 4.30
N LEU A 17 13.37 4.01 4.18
CA LEU A 17 12.30 3.59 5.09
C LEU A 17 11.40 2.49 4.49
N ARG A 18 11.41 2.29 3.17
CA ARG A 18 10.45 1.40 2.49
C ARG A 18 10.39 0.00 3.09
N ASP A 19 11.54 -0.60 3.41
CA ASP A 19 11.60 -1.97 3.95
C ASP A 19 11.30 -2.04 5.46
N LYS A 20 11.22 -0.89 6.15
CA LYS A 20 10.98 -0.80 7.59
C LYS A 20 9.51 -0.61 7.95
N ILE A 21 8.67 -0.27 6.97
CA ILE A 21 7.24 -0.03 7.18
C ILE A 21 6.40 -0.81 6.19
N LYS A 22 5.23 -1.26 6.65
CA LYS A 22 4.20 -1.84 5.78
C LYS A 22 3.35 -0.72 5.18
N VAL A 23 3.14 -0.75 3.87
CA VAL A 23 2.34 0.23 3.13
C VAL A 23 1.12 -0.46 2.53
N MET A 24 -0.05 0.00 2.94
CA MET A 24 -1.33 -0.44 2.41
C MET A 24 -1.95 0.68 1.57
N VAL A 25 -2.56 0.34 0.43
CA VAL A 25 -3.27 1.28 -0.44
C VAL A 25 -4.74 0.91 -0.60
N GLY A 26 -5.56 1.90 -0.94
CA GLY A 26 -6.99 1.71 -1.16
C GLY A 26 -7.60 2.88 -1.93
N GLY A 27 -8.93 2.92 -1.94
CA GLY A 27 -9.74 3.89 -2.68
C GLY A 27 -10.30 3.33 -3.99
N ALA A 28 -11.41 3.88 -4.46
CA ALA A 28 -12.17 3.36 -5.60
C ALA A 28 -11.36 3.04 -6.88
N PRO A 29 -10.36 3.85 -7.30
CA PRO A 29 -9.58 3.53 -8.50
C PRO A 29 -8.39 2.59 -8.25
N ALA A 30 -8.07 2.26 -6.99
CA ALA A 30 -6.97 1.38 -6.66
C ALA A 30 -7.38 -0.09 -6.83
N THR A 31 -6.41 -0.92 -7.16
CA THR A 31 -6.58 -2.37 -7.35
C THR A 31 -5.36 -3.09 -6.77
N GLN A 32 -5.47 -4.42 -6.58
CA GLN A 32 -4.32 -5.23 -6.20
C GLN A 32 -3.18 -5.08 -7.24
N ALA A 33 -3.50 -5.11 -8.53
CA ALA A 33 -2.51 -4.93 -9.60
C ALA A 33 -1.80 -3.56 -9.52
N TRP A 34 -2.49 -2.50 -9.08
CA TRP A 34 -1.84 -1.20 -8.83
C TRP A 34 -0.90 -1.24 -7.63
N ALA A 35 -1.33 -1.85 -6.52
CA ALA A 35 -0.50 -2.01 -5.33
C ALA A 35 0.79 -2.77 -5.65
N ASP A 36 0.68 -3.90 -6.35
CA ASP A 36 1.84 -4.71 -6.79
C ASP A 36 2.76 -3.89 -7.70
N LYS A 37 2.17 -3.15 -8.66
CA LYS A 37 2.93 -2.31 -9.62
C LYS A 37 3.77 -1.24 -8.94
N ILE A 38 3.24 -0.58 -7.90
CA ILE A 38 4.00 0.46 -7.19
C ILE A 38 4.86 -0.12 -6.08
N GLY A 39 4.67 -1.39 -5.72
CA GLY A 39 5.37 -2.03 -4.62
C GLY A 39 4.81 -1.63 -3.25
N ALA A 40 3.49 -1.52 -3.12
CA ALA A 40 2.80 -1.53 -1.82
C ALA A 40 2.65 -2.98 -1.33
N ASP A 41 2.50 -3.18 -0.02
CA ASP A 41 2.43 -4.51 0.60
C ASP A 41 1.02 -5.10 0.55
N CYS A 42 0.00 -4.26 0.40
CA CYS A 42 -1.40 -4.68 0.38
C CYS A 42 -2.29 -3.64 -0.29
N TYR A 43 -3.34 -4.13 -0.94
CA TYR A 43 -4.50 -3.33 -1.33
C TYR A 43 -5.74 -3.80 -0.55
N ALA A 44 -6.65 -2.89 -0.21
CA ALA A 44 -7.98 -3.24 0.28
C ALA A 44 -9.07 -2.42 -0.45
N GLU A 45 -10.16 -3.09 -0.85
CA GLU A 45 -11.30 -2.50 -1.56
C GLU A 45 -12.20 -1.71 -0.61
N ASN A 46 -12.33 -2.16 0.65
CA ASN A 46 -13.20 -1.57 1.64
C ASN A 46 -12.59 -1.61 3.06
N ALA A 47 -13.26 -0.95 4.00
CA ALA A 47 -12.78 -0.81 5.37
C ALA A 47 -12.66 -2.15 6.12
N SER A 48 -13.61 -3.07 5.93
CA SER A 48 -13.58 -4.38 6.59
C SER A 48 -12.42 -5.24 6.09
N GLU A 49 -12.19 -5.26 4.77
CA GLU A 49 -11.04 -5.94 4.17
C GLU A 49 -9.71 -5.32 4.64
N ALA A 50 -9.64 -3.99 4.75
CA ALA A 50 -8.45 -3.30 5.25
C ALA A 50 -8.08 -3.75 6.67
N VAL A 51 -9.06 -3.92 7.56
CA VAL A 51 -8.81 -4.44 8.92
C VAL A 51 -8.30 -5.88 8.88
N ALA A 52 -8.86 -6.74 8.04
CA ALA A 52 -8.42 -8.13 7.92
C ALA A 52 -6.97 -8.20 7.40
N LYS A 53 -6.66 -7.53 6.30
CA LYS A 53 -5.30 -7.54 5.71
C LYS A 53 -4.26 -6.86 6.60
N ALA A 54 -4.63 -5.81 7.34
CA ALA A 54 -3.73 -5.19 8.30
C ALA A 54 -3.32 -6.18 9.40
N LYS A 55 -4.25 -7.03 9.87
CA LYS A 55 -3.93 -8.08 10.84
C LYS A 55 -3.01 -9.15 10.23
N GLU A 56 -3.25 -9.55 8.99
CA GLU A 56 -2.39 -10.50 8.27
C GLU A 56 -0.96 -9.98 8.09
N LEU A 57 -0.78 -8.70 7.81
CA LEU A 57 0.53 -8.07 7.63
C LEU A 57 1.34 -7.90 8.93
N LEU A 58 0.66 -7.93 10.08
CA LEU A 58 1.26 -7.75 11.41
C LEU A 58 1.50 -9.08 12.14
N ALA A 59 0.96 -10.19 11.62
CA ALA A 59 1.19 -11.52 12.15
C ALA A 59 2.61 -12.02 11.82
#